data_AF-A0A3M1KK40-F1
#
_entry.id   AF-A0A3M1KK40-F1
#
_cell.length_a   1.000
_cell.length_b   1.000
_cell.length_c   1.000
_cell.angle_alpha   90.00
_cell.angle_beta   90.00
_cell.angle_gamma   90.00
#
_symmetry.space_group_name_H-M   'P 1'
#
loop_
_entity.id
_entity.type
_entity.pdbx_description
1 polymer ?
#
loop_
_entity_poly.entity_id
_entity_poly.type
_entity_poly.pdbx_seq_one_letter_code
_entity_poly.pdbx_strand_id
1 'polypeptide(L)'
;MRLRCLTMSALAITTLIACKTGDRTPATASPPADATELRAHCETHIGQPRVVEAAPGVWVAVGYDLANVILIQTDEGSVIVDTAMSPARARPIREAFGDRLREPVRAIVYTHSHIDHIGGASVWAEPETKIWATDAFVPHFLKQYDVFRVAESRRGARQFGRDVPLDQLPCSALGRRIDLDAALETGVRLPTNTFSGRATFEVGGTRFELVEAHGETDDQLFVWLPERRVLLAGDNFYYTFPNLYTIRGTRPRPVREWIASLDTMRRLKPEVLIGSHTIPTTSADQVQEVLRDYRDAIAWVFTQTVRGANAGLTIDEIAEHAALPPHLANKPWLRELYGQVDWSARAIYTSELGWFDEDPADLYPLPATTRARHLIDAMGGADAVARRIVEAGRAHDDRWVLDLVRWWRRADLPLPGDVLETWTTSLRRVAMQTPNTNGRGYLLQYALEIEGRVKAPGKPKLDDELVAALPVDMFFQALTTRLRPHEALDVAETVRFDMTDLDQRWFVSIRNGVAEVATDAPLPGAPPVVAHVVTTSETWKRLALKLINPLRAIASGNLKVVDGKVAFLKFITRFDRDL
;
A
#
# COMPACT_ATOMS: atom_id res chain seq x y z
N MET A 1 65.30 6.19 -35.93
CA MET A 1 63.83 5.92 -35.93
C MET A 1 63.58 4.69 -35.07
N ARG A 2 62.82 4.83 -33.98
CA ARG A 2 62.25 3.78 -33.08
C ARG A 2 63.25 2.94 -32.27
N LEU A 3 63.43 3.30 -31.00
CA LEU A 3 62.81 2.72 -29.79
C LEU A 3 63.40 1.35 -29.40
N ARG A 4 64.31 1.41 -28.42
CA ARG A 4 64.81 0.27 -27.65
C ARG A 4 63.81 -0.07 -26.54
N CYS A 5 63.62 -1.36 -26.34
CA CYS A 5 63.03 -1.95 -25.15
C CYS A 5 63.71 -1.44 -23.87
N LEU A 6 62.92 -1.06 -22.88
CA LEU A 6 63.24 -1.27 -21.48
C LEU A 6 61.95 -1.42 -20.68
N THR A 7 61.80 -2.64 -20.19
CA THR A 7 60.94 -3.16 -19.14
C THR A 7 60.68 -2.18 -17.99
N MET A 8 59.40 -1.94 -17.69
CA MET A 8 58.96 -1.56 -16.35
C MET A 8 57.84 -2.50 -15.91
N SER A 9 58.15 -3.25 -14.85
CA SER A 9 57.28 -4.17 -14.14
C SER A 9 56.11 -3.40 -13.50
N ALA A 10 54.89 -3.70 -13.91
CA ALA A 10 53.68 -3.29 -13.18
C ALA A 10 53.31 -4.40 -12.20
N LEU A 11 53.48 -4.12 -10.92
CA LEU A 11 53.13 -4.97 -9.79
C LEU A 11 51.59 -4.96 -9.64
N ALA A 12 50.90 -5.91 -10.28
CA ALA A 12 49.48 -6.15 -10.04
C ALA A 12 49.35 -6.95 -8.73
N ILE A 13 49.03 -6.28 -7.63
CA ILE A 13 48.65 -6.93 -6.38
C ILE A 13 47.19 -7.38 -6.54
N THR A 14 47.01 -8.60 -7.06
CA THR A 14 45.75 -9.33 -6.99
C THR A 14 45.71 -10.08 -5.65
N THR A 15 45.18 -9.43 -4.62
CA THR A 15 44.72 -10.14 -3.41
C THR A 15 43.46 -10.92 -3.75
N LEU A 16 43.63 -12.14 -4.27
CA LEU A 16 42.63 -13.20 -4.21
C LEU A 16 42.55 -13.68 -2.77
N ILE A 17 41.69 -13.05 -1.97
CA ILE A 17 41.25 -13.64 -0.71
C ILE A 17 40.34 -14.80 -1.11
N ALA A 18 40.89 -16.01 -1.04
CA ALA A 18 40.11 -17.23 -0.98
C ALA A 18 39.22 -17.17 0.26
N CYS A 19 37.97 -16.74 0.10
CA CYS A 19 36.95 -16.99 1.10
C CYS A 19 36.76 -18.50 1.17
N LYS A 20 37.37 -19.11 2.21
CA LYS A 20 36.89 -20.38 2.75
C LYS A 20 35.37 -20.30 2.81
N THR A 21 34.70 -21.29 2.24
CA THR A 21 33.29 -21.57 2.49
C THR A 21 33.15 -21.79 3.99
N GLY A 22 32.88 -20.71 4.72
CA GLY A 22 32.53 -20.76 6.13
C GLY A 22 31.28 -21.60 6.25
N ASP A 23 31.28 -22.50 7.23
CA ASP A 23 30.12 -23.27 7.65
C ASP A 23 28.87 -22.38 7.60
N ARG A 24 27.93 -22.76 6.73
CA ARG A 24 26.57 -22.23 6.74
C ARG A 24 25.95 -22.71 8.04
N THR A 25 26.18 -21.98 9.12
CA THR A 25 25.32 -22.11 10.29
C THR A 25 24.00 -21.48 9.84
N PRO A 26 22.91 -22.25 9.66
CA PRO A 26 21.61 -21.65 9.38
C PRO A 26 21.34 -20.67 10.51
N ALA A 27 20.98 -19.43 10.17
CA ALA A 27 20.41 -18.57 11.18
C ALA A 27 19.19 -19.32 11.73
N THR A 28 19.24 -19.76 12.98
CA THR A 28 18.06 -20.27 13.65
C THR A 28 17.10 -19.10 13.75
N ALA A 29 16.06 -19.12 12.92
CA ALA A 29 14.99 -18.14 12.98
C ALA A 29 14.50 -18.07 14.43
N SER A 30 14.32 -16.87 14.96
CA SER A 30 13.61 -16.72 16.24
C SER A 30 12.25 -17.41 16.11
N PRO A 31 11.75 -18.03 17.19
CA PRO A 31 10.42 -18.61 17.16
C PRO A 31 9.43 -17.52 16.70
N PRO A 32 8.51 -17.84 15.78
CA PRO A 32 7.52 -16.89 15.32
C PRO A 32 6.78 -16.34 16.53
N ALA A 33 6.49 -15.04 16.50
CA ALA A 33 5.63 -14.42 17.49
C ALA A 33 4.35 -15.25 17.67
N ASP A 34 3.86 -15.39 18.88
CA ASP A 34 2.60 -16.11 19.12
C ASP A 34 1.43 -15.15 19.28
N ALA A 35 0.21 -15.69 19.41
CA ALA A 35 -1.00 -14.87 19.59
C ALA A 35 -0.99 -14.06 20.91
N THR A 36 -0.14 -14.40 21.87
CA THR A 36 0.05 -13.66 23.12
C THR A 36 0.85 -12.40 22.86
N GLU A 37 1.89 -12.49 22.03
CA GLU A 37 2.73 -11.37 21.66
C GLU A 37 1.94 -10.28 20.90
N LEU A 38 1.09 -10.67 19.95
CA LEU A 38 0.21 -9.71 19.25
C LEU A 38 -0.70 -8.97 20.24
N ARG A 39 -1.30 -9.67 21.21
CA ARG A 39 -2.15 -9.03 22.23
C ARG A 39 -1.36 -8.05 23.08
N ALA A 40 -0.20 -8.45 23.59
CA ALA A 40 0.66 -7.58 24.36
C ALA A 40 1.06 -6.33 23.56
N HIS A 41 1.40 -6.47 22.28
CA HIS A 41 1.69 -5.34 21.40
C HIS A 41 0.48 -4.40 21.23
N CYS A 42 -0.69 -4.96 20.93
CA CYS A 42 -1.92 -4.17 20.80
C CYS A 42 -2.29 -3.43 22.09
N GLU A 43 -2.01 -3.99 23.26
CA GLU A 43 -2.30 -3.37 24.56
C GLU A 43 -1.31 -2.26 24.90
N THR A 44 -0.01 -2.48 24.65
CA THR A 44 1.07 -1.60 25.10
C THR A 44 1.41 -0.48 24.11
N HIS A 45 1.48 -0.80 22.82
CA HIS A 45 1.95 0.11 21.77
C HIS A 45 0.83 0.81 21.00
N ILE A 46 -0.42 0.37 21.20
CA ILE A 46 -1.60 1.01 20.62
C ILE A 46 -2.55 1.40 21.76
N GLY A 47 -3.04 0.41 22.51
CA GLY A 47 -3.83 0.60 23.73
C GLY A 47 -5.15 1.33 23.49
N GLN A 48 -5.75 1.78 24.60
CA GLN A 48 -6.92 2.65 24.54
C GLN A 48 -6.55 4.05 24.01
N PRO A 49 -7.49 4.75 23.34
CA PRO A 49 -7.28 6.11 22.85
C PRO A 49 -6.78 7.04 23.96
N ARG A 50 -5.66 7.74 23.71
CA ARG A 50 -5.07 8.71 24.65
C ARG A 50 -4.20 9.73 23.94
N VAL A 51 -4.06 10.91 24.53
CA VAL A 51 -3.11 11.94 24.08
C VAL A 51 -1.85 11.88 24.94
N VAL A 52 -0.70 11.74 24.31
CA VAL A 52 0.61 11.63 24.96
C VAL A 52 1.45 12.86 24.63
N GLU A 53 2.09 13.48 25.63
CA GLU A 53 3.13 14.48 25.37
C GLU A 53 4.45 13.76 25.08
N ALA A 54 4.93 13.81 23.85
CA ALA A 54 6.17 13.16 23.44
C ALA A 54 7.41 14.03 23.71
N ALA A 55 7.23 15.35 23.63
CA ALA A 55 8.19 16.39 23.97
C ALA A 55 7.42 17.67 24.34
N PRO A 56 8.03 18.67 24.99
CA PRO A 56 7.33 19.91 25.35
C PRO A 56 6.58 20.53 24.17
N GLY A 57 5.25 20.61 24.31
CA GLY A 57 4.36 21.16 23.28
C GLY A 57 4.24 20.32 21.99
N VAL A 58 4.61 19.04 22.03
CA VAL A 58 4.42 18.05 20.95
C VAL A 58 3.57 16.90 21.49
N TRP A 59 2.33 16.82 21.00
CA TRP A 59 1.32 15.89 21.50
C TRP A 59 0.94 14.88 20.41
N VAL A 60 0.76 13.62 20.79
CA VAL A 60 0.42 12.52 19.89
C VAL A 60 -0.88 11.88 20.34
N ALA A 61 -1.88 11.87 19.47
CA ALA A 61 -3.14 11.15 19.70
C ALA A 61 -2.98 9.68 19.28
N VAL A 62 -2.74 8.80 20.24
CA VAL A 62 -2.47 7.36 20.01
C VAL A 62 -3.73 6.53 20.20
N GLY A 63 -3.96 5.54 19.33
CA GLY A 63 -5.06 4.58 19.45
C GLY A 63 -6.45 5.12 19.06
N TYR A 64 -6.51 6.40 18.67
CA TYR A 64 -7.72 7.03 18.16
C TYR A 64 -8.07 6.61 16.75
N ASP A 65 -7.11 6.15 15.94
CA ASP A 65 -7.33 5.66 14.58
C ASP A 65 -6.25 4.65 14.14
N LEU A 66 -6.17 4.31 12.84
CA LEU A 66 -5.05 3.52 12.32
C LEU A 66 -3.74 4.31 12.44
N ALA A 67 -3.71 5.53 11.91
CA ALA A 67 -2.63 6.49 12.12
C ALA A 67 -2.89 7.37 13.35
N ASN A 68 -1.81 7.83 13.95
CA ASN A 68 -1.79 8.89 14.94
C ASN A 68 -1.97 10.24 14.24
N VAL A 69 -2.47 11.21 15.00
CA VAL A 69 -2.39 12.64 14.64
C VAL A 69 -1.46 13.31 15.63
N ILE A 70 -0.55 14.14 15.12
CA ILE A 70 0.47 14.80 15.93
C ILE A 70 0.21 16.31 15.91
N LEU A 71 0.11 16.90 17.09
CA LEU A 71 -0.10 18.33 17.32
C LEU A 71 1.20 18.96 17.81
N ILE A 72 1.68 19.98 17.11
CA ILE A 72 2.79 20.82 17.55
C ILE A 72 2.26 22.21 17.90
N GLN A 73 2.40 22.56 19.18
CA GLN A 73 2.06 23.90 19.68
C GLN A 73 3.17 24.89 19.34
N THR A 74 2.74 26.08 18.91
CA THR A 74 3.59 27.25 18.65
C THR A 74 2.97 28.50 19.29
N ASP A 75 3.67 29.63 19.23
CA ASP A 75 3.17 30.89 19.79
C ASP A 75 2.07 31.54 18.94
N GLU A 76 1.90 31.14 17.68
CA GLU A 76 0.94 31.74 16.74
C GLU A 76 -0.21 30.81 16.35
N GLY A 77 -0.29 29.62 16.95
CA GLY A 77 -1.29 28.60 16.63
C GLY A 77 -0.70 27.19 16.68
N SER A 78 -1.32 26.25 15.97
CA SER A 78 -0.88 24.85 15.94
C SER A 78 -0.51 24.39 14.54
N VAL A 79 0.40 23.42 14.49
CA VAL A 79 0.70 22.64 13.29
C VAL A 79 0.24 21.20 13.53
N ILE A 80 -0.48 20.64 12.57
CA ILE A 80 -0.96 19.26 12.59
C ILE A 80 -0.12 18.44 11.61
N VAL A 81 0.38 17.29 12.05
CA VAL A 81 1.06 16.31 11.19
C VAL A 81 0.20 15.06 11.13
N ASP A 82 -0.24 14.73 9.93
CA ASP A 82 -1.27 13.75 9.60
C ASP A 82 -2.65 14.02 10.25
N THR A 83 -3.72 13.45 9.70
CA THR A 83 -5.09 13.95 9.94
C THR A 83 -6.15 12.87 10.18
N ALA A 84 -5.74 11.61 10.41
CA ALA A 84 -6.62 10.43 10.51
C ALA A 84 -7.31 10.05 9.19
N MET A 85 -8.00 8.90 9.15
CA MET A 85 -8.56 8.33 7.91
C MET A 85 -9.83 9.00 7.40
N SER A 86 -10.52 9.76 8.26
CA SER A 86 -11.76 10.45 7.89
C SER A 86 -12.12 11.53 8.90
N PRO A 87 -13.04 12.45 8.56
CA PRO A 87 -13.55 13.43 9.51
C PRO A 87 -14.17 12.79 10.75
N ALA A 88 -14.88 11.68 10.59
CA ALA A 88 -15.46 10.91 11.69
C ALA A 88 -14.41 10.42 12.71
N ARG A 89 -13.16 10.17 12.26
CA ARG A 89 -12.04 9.77 13.13
C ARG A 89 -11.24 10.96 13.64
N ALA A 90 -11.15 12.04 12.87
CA ALA A 90 -10.45 13.26 13.26
C ALA A 90 -11.18 14.08 14.33
N ARG A 91 -12.52 14.15 14.33
CA ARG A 91 -13.28 14.96 15.32
C ARG A 91 -13.03 14.55 16.78
N PRO A 92 -13.09 13.26 17.17
CA PRO A 92 -12.74 12.84 18.54
C PRO A 92 -11.31 13.17 18.92
N ILE A 93 -10.38 13.19 17.95
CA ILE A 93 -8.98 13.55 18.19
C ILE A 93 -8.85 15.05 18.46
N ARG A 94 -9.49 15.89 17.64
CA ARG A 94 -9.52 17.35 17.84
C ARG A 94 -10.09 17.70 19.22
N GLU A 95 -11.18 17.05 19.62
CA GLU A 95 -11.76 17.19 20.96
C GLU A 95 -10.79 16.75 22.06
N ALA A 96 -10.10 15.62 21.89
CA ALA A 96 -9.15 15.10 22.87
C ALA A 96 -7.91 15.98 23.07
N PHE A 97 -7.48 16.74 22.06
CA PHE A 97 -6.44 17.74 22.24
C PHE A 97 -6.90 18.86 23.19
N GLY A 98 -8.16 19.27 23.13
CA GLY A 98 -8.74 20.30 24.01
C GLY A 98 -7.89 21.58 24.00
N ASP A 99 -7.60 22.12 25.18
CA ASP A 99 -6.80 23.35 25.37
C ASP A 99 -5.35 23.25 24.85
N ARG A 100 -4.89 22.07 24.47
CA ARG A 100 -3.58 21.90 23.81
C ARG A 100 -3.62 22.43 22.39
N LEU A 101 -4.75 22.32 21.70
CA LEU A 101 -4.91 22.87 20.36
C LEU A 101 -5.02 24.39 20.45
N ARG A 102 -3.97 25.09 20.03
CA ARG A 102 -3.98 26.56 19.87
C ARG A 102 -4.48 26.91 18.48
N GLU A 103 -5.61 27.61 18.42
CA GLU A 103 -6.14 28.14 17.16
C GLU A 103 -5.39 29.39 16.69
N PRO A 104 -5.35 29.67 15.38
CA PRO A 104 -5.83 28.78 14.30
C PRO A 104 -4.84 27.64 14.01
N VAL A 105 -5.29 26.61 13.31
CA VAL A 105 -4.40 25.62 12.69
C VAL A 105 -3.67 26.28 11.51
N ARG A 106 -2.39 26.62 11.72
CA ARG A 106 -1.58 27.39 10.77
C ARG A 106 -1.08 26.54 9.60
N ALA A 107 -0.77 25.28 9.88
CA ALA A 107 -0.33 24.34 8.86
C ALA A 107 -0.76 22.91 9.16
N ILE A 108 -0.97 22.17 8.08
CA ILE A 108 -1.06 20.71 8.06
C ILE A 108 0.14 20.20 7.28
N VAL A 109 0.79 19.14 7.76
CA VAL A 109 1.81 18.42 7.01
C VAL A 109 1.31 17.00 6.81
N TYR A 110 1.18 16.59 5.55
CA TYR A 110 0.98 15.18 5.23
C TYR A 110 2.35 14.51 5.13
N THR A 111 2.57 13.49 5.93
CA THR A 111 3.79 12.68 5.82
C THR A 111 3.80 11.92 4.49
N HIS A 112 2.64 11.45 4.03
CA HIS A 112 2.44 10.82 2.72
C HIS A 112 0.93 10.69 2.39
N SER A 113 0.61 10.25 1.18
CA SER A 113 -0.76 10.20 0.62
C SER A 113 -1.63 9.01 1.03
N HIS A 114 -1.23 8.21 2.01
CA HIS A 114 -2.10 7.16 2.53
C HIS A 114 -3.32 7.74 3.24
N ILE A 115 -4.48 7.10 3.05
CA ILE A 115 -5.77 7.66 3.46
C ILE A 115 -5.86 7.95 4.95
N ASP A 116 -5.24 7.12 5.79
CA ASP A 116 -5.18 7.29 7.24
C ASP A 116 -4.36 8.50 7.71
N HIS A 117 -3.62 9.15 6.81
CA HIS A 117 -2.84 10.35 7.09
C HIS A 117 -3.53 11.61 6.57
N ILE A 118 -4.42 11.50 5.59
CA ILE A 118 -4.96 12.66 4.85
C ILE A 118 -6.48 12.76 4.90
N GLY A 119 -7.16 11.69 5.30
CA GLY A 119 -8.60 11.54 5.13
C GLY A 119 -9.45 12.45 6.01
N GLY A 120 -8.93 12.89 7.16
CA GLY A 120 -9.63 13.78 8.09
C GLY A 120 -9.25 15.26 7.97
N ALA A 121 -8.53 15.66 6.93
CA ALA A 121 -7.96 17.01 6.81
C ALA A 121 -8.99 18.15 6.93
N SER A 122 -10.21 17.98 6.45
CA SER A 122 -11.29 18.98 6.55
C SER A 122 -11.72 19.33 7.97
N VAL A 123 -11.38 18.49 8.97
CA VAL A 123 -11.60 18.80 10.39
C VAL A 123 -10.56 19.79 10.91
N TRP A 124 -9.42 19.90 10.24
CA TRP A 124 -8.27 20.72 10.67
C TRP A 124 -8.09 21.97 9.81
N ALA A 125 -8.40 21.87 8.51
CA ALA A 125 -8.12 22.92 7.54
C ALA A 125 -9.14 24.08 7.61
N GLU A 126 -8.60 25.29 7.71
CA GLU A 126 -9.29 26.58 7.55
C GLU A 126 -8.80 27.24 6.24
N PRO A 127 -9.47 28.30 5.72
CA PRO A 127 -9.09 28.91 4.44
C PRO A 127 -7.63 29.36 4.33
N GLU A 128 -7.02 29.78 5.45
CA GLU A 128 -5.62 30.23 5.51
C GLU A 128 -4.63 29.13 5.93
N THR A 129 -5.10 27.91 6.23
CA THR A 129 -4.25 26.79 6.62
C THR A 129 -3.40 26.34 5.44
N LYS A 130 -2.07 26.35 5.60
CA LYS A 130 -1.15 25.82 4.58
C LYS A 130 -1.05 24.30 4.71
N ILE A 131 -1.23 23.58 3.60
CA ILE A 131 -1.11 22.12 3.56
C ILE A 131 0.15 21.74 2.81
N TRP A 132 1.11 21.15 3.53
CA TRP A 132 2.43 20.76 3.02
C TRP A 132 2.49 19.28 2.68
N ALA A 133 3.06 18.94 1.53
CA ALA A 133 3.40 17.58 1.12
C ALA A 133 4.57 17.60 0.12
N THR A 134 5.04 16.45 -0.35
CA THR A 134 6.02 16.37 -1.44
C THR A 134 5.35 16.60 -2.81
N ASP A 135 6.12 16.93 -3.84
CA ASP A 135 5.62 17.03 -5.24
C ASP A 135 5.08 15.69 -5.75
N ALA A 136 5.59 14.58 -5.22
CA ALA A 136 5.16 13.23 -5.57
C ALA A 136 3.78 12.85 -4.98
N PHE A 137 3.23 13.67 -4.07
CA PHE A 137 1.96 13.42 -3.38
C PHE A 137 0.80 13.18 -4.34
N VAL A 138 0.51 14.15 -5.23
CA VAL A 138 -0.68 14.07 -6.09
C VAL A 138 -0.60 12.88 -7.07
N PRO A 139 0.52 12.64 -7.77
CA PRO A 139 0.67 11.43 -8.59
C PRO A 139 0.48 10.13 -7.80
N HIS A 140 1.05 10.03 -6.60
CA HIS A 140 0.94 8.82 -5.77
C HIS A 140 -0.48 8.62 -5.24
N PHE A 141 -1.11 9.67 -4.70
CA PHE A 141 -2.50 9.67 -4.24
C PHE A 141 -3.46 9.19 -5.33
N LEU A 142 -3.38 9.77 -6.53
CA LEU A 142 -4.29 9.44 -7.64
C LEU A 142 -4.12 8.01 -8.13
N LYS A 143 -2.88 7.49 -8.14
CA LYS A 143 -2.58 6.11 -8.51
C LYS A 143 -3.33 5.09 -7.64
N GLN A 144 -3.62 5.40 -6.38
CA GLN A 144 -4.38 4.50 -5.49
C GLN A 144 -5.84 4.32 -5.93
N TYR A 145 -6.36 5.23 -6.76
CA TYR A 145 -7.72 5.19 -7.29
C TYR A 145 -7.77 4.73 -8.75
N ASP A 146 -6.65 4.26 -9.29
CA ASP A 146 -6.46 3.91 -10.69
C ASP A 146 -6.95 2.47 -11.04
N VAL A 147 -6.50 1.93 -12.16
CA VAL A 147 -7.00 0.70 -12.82
C VAL A 147 -7.05 -0.57 -11.95
N PHE A 148 -6.28 -0.67 -10.86
CA PHE A 148 -6.26 -1.86 -9.98
C PHE A 148 -7.15 -1.74 -8.73
N ARG A 149 -7.90 -0.63 -8.58
CA ARG A 149 -8.72 -0.32 -7.40
C ARG A 149 -9.61 -1.47 -6.92
N VAL A 150 -10.29 -2.20 -7.81
CA VAL A 150 -11.17 -3.32 -7.42
C VAL A 150 -10.39 -4.47 -6.79
N ALA A 151 -9.28 -4.87 -7.41
CA ALA A 151 -8.43 -5.92 -6.90
C ALA A 151 -7.80 -5.52 -5.55
N GLU A 152 -7.29 -4.30 -5.49
CA GLU A 152 -6.71 -3.71 -4.29
C GLU A 152 -7.71 -3.58 -3.14
N SER A 153 -8.94 -3.13 -3.40
CA SER A 153 -9.98 -2.99 -2.36
C SER A 153 -10.38 -4.34 -1.77
N ARG A 154 -10.58 -5.36 -2.62
CA ARG A 154 -10.88 -6.72 -2.18
C ARG A 154 -9.73 -7.30 -1.35
N ARG A 155 -8.50 -7.19 -1.83
CA ARG A 155 -7.32 -7.69 -1.11
C ARG A 155 -7.09 -6.92 0.20
N GLY A 156 -7.44 -5.63 0.23
CA GLY A 156 -7.36 -4.79 1.42
C GLY A 156 -8.36 -5.16 2.48
N ALA A 157 -9.61 -5.42 2.10
CA ALA A 157 -10.62 -5.94 3.03
C ALA A 157 -10.14 -7.23 3.71
N ARG A 158 -9.40 -8.08 2.98
CA ARG A 158 -8.77 -9.28 3.55
C ARG A 158 -7.59 -8.94 4.45
N GLN A 159 -6.58 -8.22 3.96
CA GLN A 159 -5.41 -7.83 4.77
C GLN A 159 -5.82 -7.19 6.10
N PHE A 160 -6.76 -6.25 6.05
CA PHE A 160 -7.26 -5.58 7.23
C PHE A 160 -8.42 -6.32 7.90
N GLY A 161 -8.75 -7.57 7.55
CA GLY A 161 -9.78 -8.35 8.23
C GLY A 161 -11.13 -7.63 8.42
N ARG A 162 -11.67 -6.94 7.42
CA ARG A 162 -12.80 -5.99 7.53
C ARG A 162 -13.91 -6.42 8.50
N ASP A 163 -14.36 -7.67 8.38
CA ASP A 163 -15.51 -8.22 9.12
C ASP A 163 -15.08 -9.19 10.23
N VAL A 164 -13.77 -9.29 10.49
CA VAL A 164 -13.19 -10.15 11.51
C VAL A 164 -13.45 -9.56 12.90
N PRO A 165 -14.00 -10.34 13.86
CA PRO A 165 -14.20 -9.91 15.25
C PRO A 165 -12.92 -9.45 15.96
N LEU A 166 -13.07 -8.46 16.86
CA LEU A 166 -11.95 -7.85 17.61
C LEU A 166 -11.21 -8.84 18.54
N ASP A 167 -11.90 -9.85 19.09
CA ASP A 167 -11.27 -10.87 19.93
C ASP A 167 -10.29 -11.77 19.14
N GLN A 168 -10.52 -11.92 17.84
CA GLN A 168 -9.65 -12.67 16.94
C GLN A 168 -8.57 -11.80 16.30
N LEU A 169 -8.86 -10.52 16.03
CA LEU A 169 -7.92 -9.54 15.48
C LEU A 169 -8.05 -8.20 16.24
N PRO A 170 -7.32 -8.02 17.35
CA PRO A 170 -7.55 -6.91 18.29
C PRO A 170 -7.10 -5.54 17.78
N CYS A 171 -6.07 -5.50 16.92
CA CYS A 171 -5.55 -4.28 16.33
C CYS A 171 -4.96 -4.54 14.94
N SER A 172 -4.41 -3.49 14.30
CA SER A 172 -3.73 -3.59 12.99
C SER A 172 -2.20 -3.65 13.13
N ALA A 173 -1.67 -3.85 14.34
CA ALA A 173 -0.26 -3.71 14.75
C ALA A 173 0.35 -2.30 14.56
N LEU A 174 -0.18 -1.48 13.66
CA LEU A 174 0.15 -0.07 13.51
C LEU A 174 -0.70 0.83 14.43
N GLY A 175 -1.96 0.48 14.58
CA GLY A 175 -2.95 1.26 15.32
C GLY A 175 -4.24 0.50 15.48
N ARG A 176 -5.32 1.24 15.71
CA ARG A 176 -6.66 0.65 15.81
C ARG A 176 -7.01 -0.11 14.52
N ARG A 177 -7.91 -1.08 14.62
CA ARG A 177 -8.56 -1.71 13.47
C ARG A 177 -9.18 -0.63 12.58
N ILE A 178 -8.94 -0.74 11.27
CA ILE A 178 -9.50 0.18 10.29
C ILE A 178 -11.04 0.14 10.37
N ASP A 179 -11.64 1.31 10.38
CA ASP A 179 -13.09 1.47 10.27
C ASP A 179 -13.42 1.87 8.83
N LEU A 180 -13.58 0.87 7.97
CA LEU A 180 -13.87 1.09 6.55
C LEU A 180 -15.21 1.78 6.30
N ASP A 181 -16.13 1.75 7.27
CA ASP A 181 -17.40 2.46 7.16
C ASP A 181 -17.21 3.94 7.52
N ALA A 182 -16.38 4.26 8.52
CA ALA A 182 -15.95 5.64 8.79
C ALA A 182 -15.14 6.25 7.64
N ALA A 183 -14.39 5.44 6.89
CA ALA A 183 -13.64 5.87 5.70
C ALA A 183 -14.53 6.24 4.49
N LEU A 184 -15.85 6.03 4.58
CA LEU A 184 -16.80 6.46 3.53
C LEU A 184 -17.01 7.97 3.53
N GLU A 185 -16.75 8.67 4.64
CA GLU A 185 -16.72 10.13 4.68
C GLU A 185 -15.32 10.60 4.28
N THR A 186 -15.18 11.29 3.15
CA THR A 186 -13.90 11.90 2.78
C THR A 186 -13.80 13.32 3.33
N GLY A 187 -12.65 13.64 3.91
CA GLY A 187 -12.25 14.99 4.28
C GLY A 187 -10.90 15.38 3.68
N VAL A 188 -10.45 14.69 2.63
CA VAL A 188 -9.15 14.98 1.98
C VAL A 188 -9.14 16.41 1.45
N ARG A 189 -8.02 17.10 1.65
CA ARG A 189 -7.72 18.41 1.04
C ARG A 189 -6.38 18.31 0.33
N LEU A 190 -6.31 18.77 -0.93
CA LEU A 190 -5.06 18.71 -1.67
C LEU A 190 -4.02 19.67 -1.07
N PRO A 191 -2.72 19.36 -1.17
CA PRO A 191 -1.66 20.23 -0.70
C PRO A 191 -1.72 21.61 -1.38
N THR A 192 -1.51 22.68 -0.59
CA THR A 192 -1.33 24.05 -1.10
C THR A 192 0.14 24.38 -1.33
N ASN A 193 1.04 23.62 -0.70
CA ASN A 193 2.48 23.80 -0.75
C ASN A 193 3.14 22.44 -0.97
N THR A 194 3.70 22.23 -2.14
CA THR A 194 4.49 21.03 -2.44
C THR A 194 5.97 21.39 -2.60
N PHE A 195 6.84 20.40 -2.39
CA PHE A 195 8.29 20.57 -2.56
C PHE A 195 8.95 19.25 -2.98
N SER A 196 10.17 19.34 -3.49
CA SER A 196 11.08 18.22 -3.65
C SER A 196 12.38 18.44 -2.87
N GLY A 197 12.95 17.35 -2.36
CA GLY A 197 14.16 17.36 -1.54
C GLY A 197 13.91 17.85 -0.12
N ARG A 198 13.93 19.18 0.08
CA ARG A 198 13.78 19.79 1.41
C ARG A 198 12.98 21.08 1.35
N ALA A 199 12.17 21.31 2.36
CA ALA A 199 11.51 22.58 2.62
C ALA A 199 11.65 22.98 4.09
N THR A 200 11.48 24.26 4.37
CA THR A 200 11.46 24.78 5.73
C THR A 200 10.38 25.85 5.83
N PHE A 201 9.64 25.82 6.93
CA PHE A 201 8.72 26.90 7.28
C PHE A 201 8.76 27.15 8.78
N GLU A 202 8.29 28.32 9.19
CA GLU A 202 8.22 28.72 10.60
C GLU A 202 6.80 29.12 10.96
N VAL A 203 6.39 28.81 12.18
CA VAL A 203 5.12 29.24 12.79
C VAL A 203 5.41 29.59 14.24
N GLY A 204 5.08 30.82 14.66
CA GLY A 204 5.26 31.26 16.05
C GLY A 204 6.63 30.93 16.63
N GLY A 205 7.71 31.23 15.89
CA GLY A 205 9.10 31.01 16.30
C GLY A 205 9.58 29.55 16.30
N THR A 206 8.72 28.58 15.96
CA THR A 206 9.13 27.16 15.81
C THR A 206 9.49 26.88 14.37
N ARG A 207 10.70 26.35 14.13
CA ARG A 207 11.18 25.92 12.81
C ARG A 207 10.78 24.49 12.51
N PHE A 208 10.23 24.27 11.32
CA PHE A 208 9.85 22.96 10.79
C PHE A 208 10.70 22.67 9.56
N GLU A 209 11.52 21.62 9.62
CA GLU A 209 12.27 21.12 8.47
C GLU A 209 11.55 19.90 7.88
N LEU A 210 11.08 20.02 6.65
CA LEU A 210 10.46 18.94 5.88
C LEU A 210 11.51 18.34 4.93
N VAL A 211 11.65 17.03 4.96
CA VAL A 211 12.65 16.33 4.13
C VAL A 211 11.99 15.14 3.46
N GLU A 212 12.08 15.11 2.13
CA GLU A 212 11.65 13.97 1.33
C GLU A 212 12.45 12.73 1.74
N ALA A 213 11.72 11.63 1.99
CA ALA A 213 12.22 10.45 2.64
C ALA A 213 11.49 9.21 2.15
N HIS A 214 11.78 8.81 0.90
CA HIS A 214 11.21 7.62 0.29
C HIS A 214 11.43 6.39 1.17
N GLY A 215 10.41 5.54 1.26
CA GLY A 215 10.50 4.30 2.01
C GLY A 215 9.18 3.55 2.02
N GLU A 216 8.27 3.90 2.93
CA GLU A 216 6.91 3.34 2.88
C GLU A 216 6.30 3.71 1.54
N THR A 217 6.15 4.98 1.20
CA THR A 217 5.76 5.40 -0.16
C THR A 217 6.86 6.14 -0.89
N ASP A 218 6.66 6.31 -2.20
CA ASP A 218 7.49 7.18 -3.04
C ASP A 218 7.30 8.66 -2.66
N ASP A 219 6.14 9.07 -2.12
CA ASP A 219 5.84 10.48 -1.79
C ASP A 219 6.11 10.87 -0.33
N GLN A 220 6.72 9.99 0.44
CA GLN A 220 6.88 10.19 1.88
C GLN A 220 7.92 11.26 2.24
N LEU A 221 7.65 11.98 3.34
CA LEU A 221 8.57 12.89 4.02
C LEU A 221 8.69 12.56 5.51
N PHE A 222 9.72 13.14 6.15
CA PHE A 222 9.78 13.29 7.61
C PHE A 222 9.80 14.76 8.03
N VAL A 223 9.40 15.03 9.26
CA VAL A 223 9.46 16.37 9.88
C VAL A 223 10.53 16.38 10.97
N TRP A 224 11.42 17.35 10.93
CA TRP A 224 12.45 17.57 11.95
C TRP A 224 12.22 18.91 12.67
N LEU A 225 12.20 18.85 14.01
CA LEU A 225 12.14 20.01 14.90
C LEU A 225 13.52 20.18 15.56
N PRO A 226 14.43 20.99 14.98
CA PRO A 226 15.83 21.02 15.38
C PRO A 226 16.04 21.50 16.81
N GLU A 227 15.31 22.54 17.24
CA GLU A 227 15.45 23.13 18.57
C GLU A 227 14.98 22.18 19.67
N ARG A 228 14.03 21.28 19.36
CA ARG A 228 13.47 20.29 20.31
C ARG A 228 14.10 18.90 20.15
N ARG A 229 14.92 18.70 19.11
CA ARG A 229 15.53 17.43 18.71
C ARG A 229 14.51 16.29 18.53
N VAL A 230 13.33 16.64 18.00
CA VAL A 230 12.21 15.71 17.76
C VAL A 230 12.13 15.39 16.27
N LEU A 231 12.12 14.10 15.94
CA LEU A 231 11.93 13.59 14.58
C LEU A 231 10.57 12.90 14.45
N LEU A 232 9.75 13.36 13.50
CA LEU A 232 8.51 12.70 13.10
C LEU A 232 8.79 11.94 11.80
N ALA A 233 8.90 10.62 11.87
CA ALA A 233 9.43 9.78 10.79
C ALA A 233 8.39 9.37 9.72
N GLY A 234 7.13 9.78 9.87
CA GLY A 234 6.02 9.21 9.09
C GLY A 234 5.95 7.71 9.33
N ASP A 235 5.76 6.95 8.25
CA ASP A 235 5.70 5.48 8.28
C ASP A 235 7.03 4.78 7.99
N ASN A 236 8.11 5.55 7.89
CA ASN A 236 9.45 4.97 7.76
C ASN A 236 9.90 4.36 9.08
N PHE A 237 9.16 4.63 10.17
CA PHE A 237 9.28 3.96 11.44
C PHE A 237 7.92 3.79 12.13
N TYR A 238 7.67 2.58 12.60
CA TYR A 238 6.66 2.23 13.60
C TYR A 238 7.17 1.03 14.41
N TYR A 239 6.57 0.75 15.57
CA TYR A 239 7.12 -0.21 16.54
C TYR A 239 6.87 -1.69 16.17
N THR A 240 7.19 -2.11 14.94
CA THR A 240 7.08 -3.50 14.43
C THR A 240 7.86 -3.59 13.11
N PHE A 241 8.24 -4.79 12.66
CA PHE A 241 8.96 -4.95 11.37
C PHE A 241 8.19 -4.29 10.21
N PRO A 242 8.87 -3.50 9.33
CA PRO A 242 8.24 -2.73 8.28
C PRO A 242 7.66 -3.60 7.17
N ASN A 243 6.61 -3.07 6.54
CA ASN A 243 5.98 -3.71 5.40
C ASN A 243 6.70 -3.36 4.08
N LEU A 244 7.78 -4.08 3.77
CA LEU A 244 8.51 -3.90 2.49
C LEU A 244 7.71 -4.36 1.26
N TYR A 245 6.58 -5.05 1.49
CA TYR A 245 5.54 -5.29 0.49
C TYR A 245 4.19 -5.58 1.14
N THR A 246 3.20 -4.76 0.79
CA THR A 246 1.82 -4.98 1.25
C THR A 246 1.12 -6.08 0.45
N ILE A 247 0.59 -7.10 1.15
CA ILE A 247 -0.12 -8.23 0.53
C ILE A 247 -1.46 -7.82 -0.12
N ARG A 248 -1.95 -6.60 0.16
CA ARG A 248 -3.03 -5.93 -0.58
C ARG A 248 -2.67 -5.71 -2.05
N GLY A 249 -1.37 -5.61 -2.35
CA GLY A 249 -0.80 -5.48 -3.69
C GLY A 249 -0.65 -4.04 -4.12
N THR A 250 0.56 -3.51 -4.00
CA THR A 250 1.01 -2.25 -4.60
C THR A 250 2.31 -2.50 -5.37
N ARG A 251 2.89 -1.45 -5.97
CA ARG A 251 4.29 -1.54 -6.41
C ARG A 251 5.18 -1.89 -5.19
N PRO A 252 6.26 -2.67 -5.38
CA PRO A 252 7.24 -2.92 -4.33
C PRO A 252 7.76 -1.61 -3.73
N ARG A 253 8.09 -1.63 -2.44
CA ARG A 253 8.63 -0.45 -1.76
C ARG A 253 10.09 -0.19 -2.20
N PRO A 254 10.54 1.06 -2.28
CA PRO A 254 11.92 1.40 -2.63
C PRO A 254 12.88 1.12 -1.46
N VAL A 255 13.28 -0.15 -1.30
CA VAL A 255 14.00 -0.64 -0.11
C VAL A 255 15.34 0.05 0.11
N ARG A 256 16.09 0.35 -0.96
CA ARG A 256 17.40 1.02 -0.86
C ARG A 256 17.24 2.47 -0.42
N GLU A 257 16.23 3.13 -0.93
CA GLU A 257 15.88 4.49 -0.59
C GLU A 257 15.36 4.58 0.85
N TRP A 258 14.58 3.60 1.33
CA TRP A 258 14.18 3.50 2.75
C TRP A 258 15.42 3.44 3.67
N ILE A 259 16.41 2.61 3.34
CA ILE A 259 17.67 2.53 4.08
C ILE A 259 18.36 3.91 4.10
N ALA A 260 18.43 4.61 2.97
CA ALA A 260 19.04 5.93 2.87
C ALA A 260 18.28 7.01 3.68
N SER A 261 16.95 6.93 3.69
CA SER A 261 16.07 7.78 4.52
C SER A 261 16.36 7.58 6.01
N LEU A 262 16.45 6.33 6.46
CA LEU A 262 16.81 6.01 7.86
C LEU A 262 18.23 6.47 8.21
N ASP A 263 19.20 6.33 7.31
CA ASP A 263 20.54 6.86 7.53
C ASP A 263 20.55 8.40 7.63
N THR A 264 19.66 9.09 6.91
CA THR A 264 19.48 10.54 7.02
C THR A 264 18.88 10.94 8.36
N MET A 265 17.84 10.22 8.82
CA MET A 265 17.24 10.41 10.13
C MET A 265 18.25 10.21 11.28
N ARG A 266 19.08 9.16 11.20
CA ARG A 266 20.12 8.87 12.20
C ARG A 266 21.15 9.99 12.32
N ARG A 267 21.53 10.63 11.21
CA ARG A 267 22.49 11.74 11.22
C ARG A 267 22.02 12.95 12.02
N LEU A 268 20.70 13.15 12.16
CA LEU A 268 20.11 14.23 12.97
C LEU A 268 20.30 14.01 14.47
N LYS A 269 20.60 12.77 14.90
CA LYS A 269 20.69 12.35 16.30
C LYS A 269 19.44 12.74 17.10
N PRO A 270 18.22 12.33 16.71
CA PRO A 270 17.01 12.67 17.44
C PRO A 270 17.04 12.18 18.89
N GLU A 271 16.43 12.94 19.80
CA GLU A 271 16.22 12.55 21.19
C GLU A 271 14.81 11.97 21.41
N VAL A 272 13.87 12.38 20.56
CA VAL A 272 12.51 11.84 20.50
C VAL A 272 12.20 11.43 19.07
N LEU A 273 11.66 10.23 18.91
CA LEU A 273 11.20 9.66 17.63
C LEU A 273 9.71 9.41 17.69
N ILE A 274 8.97 10.00 16.76
CA ILE A 274 7.53 9.88 16.65
C ILE A 274 7.22 9.27 15.28
N GLY A 275 6.64 8.08 15.26
CA GLY A 275 6.04 7.55 14.03
C GLY A 275 4.62 8.06 13.86
N SER A 276 4.08 7.96 12.65
CA SER A 276 2.64 8.18 12.41
C SER A 276 1.78 7.00 12.88
N HIS A 277 2.40 5.94 13.39
CA HIS A 277 1.75 4.79 14.01
C HIS A 277 2.43 4.44 15.34
N THR A 278 1.74 3.66 16.17
CA THR A 278 2.22 3.17 17.48
C THR A 278 2.63 4.29 18.46
N ILE A 279 3.20 3.94 19.61
CA ILE A 279 3.68 4.93 20.59
C ILE A 279 4.99 5.63 20.16
N PRO A 280 5.23 6.88 20.57
CA PRO A 280 6.52 7.53 20.40
C PRO A 280 7.61 6.89 21.25
N THR A 281 8.87 7.02 20.82
CA THR A 281 10.07 6.65 21.59
C THR A 281 10.73 7.91 22.13
N THR A 282 10.76 8.06 23.46
CA THR A 282 11.16 9.32 24.14
C THR A 282 12.50 9.23 24.89
N SER A 283 13.19 8.10 24.82
CA SER A 283 14.55 7.95 25.35
C SER A 283 15.57 8.13 24.23
N ALA A 284 16.46 9.11 24.33
CA ALA A 284 17.45 9.42 23.30
C ALA A 284 18.34 8.20 22.95
N ASP A 285 18.80 7.45 23.95
CA ASP A 285 19.60 6.23 23.73
C ASP A 285 18.78 5.16 22.98
N GLN A 286 17.53 4.97 23.38
CA GLN A 286 16.62 4.04 22.70
C GLN A 286 16.33 4.48 21.26
N VAL A 287 16.18 5.79 21.00
CA VAL A 287 15.95 6.32 19.65
C VAL A 287 17.12 5.96 18.72
N GLN A 288 18.36 6.12 19.19
CA GLN A 288 19.54 5.77 18.39
C GLN A 288 19.63 4.26 18.12
N GLU A 289 19.31 3.45 19.13
CA GLU A 289 19.24 1.99 18.99
C GLU A 289 18.17 1.57 17.98
N VAL A 290 16.94 2.06 18.15
CA VAL A 290 15.79 1.76 17.31
C VAL A 290 16.06 2.09 15.86
N LEU A 291 16.52 3.31 15.55
CA LEU A 291 16.78 3.71 14.15
C LEU A 291 17.91 2.88 13.51
N ARG A 292 18.95 2.53 14.26
CA ARG A 292 20.01 1.64 13.77
C ARG A 292 19.45 0.25 13.47
N ASP A 293 18.77 -0.35 14.45
CA ASP A 293 18.27 -1.72 14.36
C ASP A 293 17.21 -1.85 13.24
N TYR A 294 16.32 -0.85 13.08
CA TYR A 294 15.32 -0.80 12.00
C TYR A 294 15.97 -0.72 10.62
N ARG A 295 16.95 0.17 10.47
CA ARG A 295 17.75 0.29 9.24
C ARG A 295 18.47 -1.02 8.91
N ASP A 296 19.10 -1.63 9.91
CA ASP A 296 19.90 -2.84 9.73
C ASP A 296 19.02 -4.06 9.44
N ALA A 297 17.79 -4.12 9.98
CA ALA A 297 16.83 -5.16 9.65
C ALA A 297 16.41 -5.12 8.17
N ILE A 298 16.07 -3.93 7.65
CA ILE A 298 15.73 -3.75 6.23
C ILE A 298 16.93 -4.11 5.34
N ALA A 299 18.12 -3.58 5.67
CA ALA A 299 19.35 -3.87 4.93
C ALA A 299 19.72 -5.36 4.98
N TRP A 300 19.47 -6.02 6.11
CA TRP A 300 19.70 -7.46 6.25
C TRP A 300 18.84 -8.25 5.26
N VAL A 301 17.52 -8.04 5.25
CA VAL A 301 16.62 -8.76 4.33
C VAL A 301 17.04 -8.53 2.89
N PHE A 302 17.30 -7.27 2.50
CA PHE A 302 17.80 -6.93 1.17
C PHE A 302 19.08 -7.69 0.80
N THR A 303 20.09 -7.66 1.68
CA THR A 303 21.39 -8.29 1.40
C THR A 303 21.31 -9.81 1.39
N GLN A 304 20.49 -10.44 2.23
CA GLN A 304 20.30 -11.89 2.21
C GLN A 304 19.54 -12.34 0.96
N THR A 305 18.52 -11.60 0.52
CA THR A 305 17.83 -11.88 -0.75
C THR A 305 18.81 -11.83 -1.93
N VAL A 306 19.61 -10.77 -2.04
CA VAL A 306 20.63 -10.64 -3.10
C VAL A 306 21.66 -11.77 -3.05
N ARG A 307 22.10 -12.16 -1.85
CA ARG A 307 23.04 -13.29 -1.69
C ARG A 307 22.43 -14.62 -2.12
N GLY A 308 21.17 -14.87 -1.75
CA GLY A 308 20.45 -16.07 -2.14
C GLY A 308 20.26 -16.16 -3.66
N ALA A 309 19.81 -15.07 -4.28
CA ALA A 309 19.62 -15.00 -5.73
C ALA A 309 20.95 -15.22 -6.48
N ASN A 310 22.03 -14.55 -6.07
CA ASN A 310 23.36 -14.75 -6.67
C ASN A 310 23.95 -16.15 -6.41
N ALA A 311 23.41 -16.90 -5.44
CA ALA A 311 23.77 -18.29 -5.19
C ALA A 311 22.90 -19.28 -5.99
N GLY A 312 22.00 -18.80 -6.85
CA GLY A 312 21.09 -19.62 -7.66
C GLY A 312 19.93 -20.22 -6.87
N LEU A 313 19.60 -19.67 -5.70
CA LEU A 313 18.42 -20.10 -4.96
C LEU A 313 17.16 -19.52 -5.61
N THR A 314 16.11 -20.34 -5.67
CA THR A 314 14.77 -19.95 -6.12
C THR A 314 14.14 -18.92 -5.18
N ILE A 315 13.06 -18.25 -5.62
CA ILE A 315 12.34 -17.26 -4.80
C ILE A 315 11.83 -17.90 -3.50
N ASP A 316 11.34 -19.13 -3.58
CA ASP A 316 10.78 -19.83 -2.43
C ASP A 316 11.86 -20.33 -1.46
N GLU A 317 13.00 -20.83 -1.94
CA GLU A 317 14.13 -21.21 -1.07
C GLU A 317 14.71 -20.00 -0.33
N ILE A 318 14.83 -18.85 -1.01
CA ILE A 318 15.28 -17.61 -0.37
C ILE A 318 14.32 -17.24 0.76
N ALA A 319 13.02 -17.30 0.50
CA ALA A 319 12.02 -16.89 1.47
C ALA A 319 11.86 -17.89 2.63
N GLU A 320 12.03 -19.19 2.39
CA GLU A 320 12.06 -20.23 3.44
C GLU A 320 13.23 -20.03 4.40
N HIS A 321 14.38 -19.58 3.90
CA HIS A 321 15.57 -19.30 4.70
C HIS A 321 15.66 -17.84 5.20
N ALA A 322 14.73 -16.97 4.80
CA ALA A 322 14.75 -15.57 5.18
C ALA A 322 14.37 -15.42 6.66
N ALA A 323 15.34 -14.98 7.47
CA ALA A 323 15.15 -14.64 8.87
C ALA A 323 16.06 -13.50 9.27
N LEU A 324 15.61 -12.66 10.21
CA LEU A 324 16.50 -11.69 10.87
C LEU A 324 17.52 -12.43 11.76
N PRO A 325 18.73 -11.90 11.92
CA PRO A 325 19.71 -12.48 12.83
C PRO A 325 19.23 -12.31 14.29
N PRO A 326 19.62 -13.19 15.23
CA PRO A 326 19.03 -13.21 16.58
C PRO A 326 19.05 -11.88 17.36
N HIS A 327 20.09 -11.06 17.14
CA HIS A 327 20.21 -9.75 17.79
C HIS A 327 19.20 -8.69 17.29
N LEU A 328 18.63 -8.88 16.09
CA LEU A 328 17.55 -8.06 15.53
C LEU A 328 16.19 -8.73 15.73
N ALA A 329 16.10 -10.04 15.49
CA ALA A 329 14.84 -10.79 15.55
C ALA A 329 14.14 -10.71 16.92
N ASN A 330 14.90 -10.57 18.01
CA ASN A 330 14.36 -10.48 19.36
C ASN A 330 14.05 -9.04 19.81
N LYS A 331 14.24 -8.03 18.96
CA LYS A 331 13.92 -6.64 19.30
C LYS A 331 12.41 -6.41 19.22
N PRO A 332 11.79 -5.76 20.22
CA PRO A 332 10.34 -5.61 20.25
C PRO A 332 9.81 -4.70 19.10
N TRP A 333 10.62 -3.74 18.62
CA TRP A 333 10.29 -2.92 17.45
C TRP A 333 10.56 -3.59 16.09
N LEU A 334 10.99 -4.85 16.06
CA LEU A 334 11.26 -5.63 14.83
C LEU A 334 10.49 -6.94 14.77
N ARG A 335 9.48 -7.11 15.63
CA ARG A 335 8.62 -8.29 15.59
C ARG A 335 7.76 -8.25 14.33
N GLU A 336 7.49 -9.39 13.72
CA GLU A 336 6.78 -9.49 12.43
C GLU A 336 5.25 -9.40 12.59
N LEU A 337 4.78 -8.37 13.30
CA LEU A 337 3.35 -8.18 13.60
C LEU A 337 2.60 -7.45 12.48
N TYR A 338 3.30 -6.71 11.62
CA TYR A 338 2.73 -6.03 10.46
C TYR A 338 3.40 -6.43 9.14
N GLY A 339 4.68 -6.09 8.97
CA GLY A 339 5.52 -6.69 7.92
C GLY A 339 5.97 -8.10 8.29
N GLN A 340 6.45 -8.85 7.30
CA GLN A 340 6.98 -10.20 7.43
C GLN A 340 8.21 -10.35 6.52
N VAL A 341 9.22 -11.06 6.99
CA VAL A 341 10.54 -11.13 6.36
C VAL A 341 10.49 -11.95 5.06
N ASP A 342 9.78 -13.07 5.06
CA ASP A 342 9.73 -13.99 3.92
C ASP A 342 9.02 -13.37 2.70
N TRP A 343 7.86 -12.71 2.87
CA TRP A 343 7.21 -12.00 1.76
C TRP A 343 7.97 -10.76 1.33
N SER A 344 8.78 -10.17 2.23
CA SER A 344 9.65 -9.05 1.90
C SER A 344 10.79 -9.51 1.01
N ALA A 345 11.38 -10.67 1.32
CA ALA A 345 12.39 -11.30 0.48
C ALA A 345 11.85 -11.62 -0.92
N ARG A 346 10.64 -12.18 -1.02
CA ARG A 346 9.97 -12.40 -2.31
C ARG A 346 9.78 -11.10 -3.09
N ALA A 347 9.29 -10.06 -2.43
CA ALA A 347 9.07 -8.78 -3.09
C ALA A 347 10.36 -8.10 -3.56
N ILE A 348 11.43 -8.18 -2.76
CA ILE A 348 12.76 -7.69 -3.16
C ILE A 348 13.24 -8.47 -4.38
N TYR A 349 13.19 -9.80 -4.35
CA TYR A 349 13.57 -10.60 -5.52
C TYR A 349 12.77 -10.19 -6.76
N THR A 350 11.43 -10.15 -6.65
CA THR A 350 10.57 -9.80 -7.78
C THR A 350 10.81 -8.39 -8.31
N SER A 351 11.13 -7.43 -7.43
CA SER A 351 11.43 -6.06 -7.83
C SER A 351 12.77 -5.93 -8.56
N GLU A 352 13.77 -6.73 -8.17
CA GLU A 352 15.13 -6.62 -8.71
C GLU A 352 15.34 -7.50 -9.95
N LEU A 353 14.74 -8.69 -9.99
CA LEU A 353 14.99 -9.72 -11.00
C LEU A 353 13.73 -10.16 -11.77
N GLY A 354 12.54 -9.74 -11.31
CA GLY A 354 11.27 -10.16 -11.89
C GLY A 354 10.74 -11.46 -11.30
N TRP A 355 9.71 -12.01 -11.93
CA TRP A 355 8.97 -13.17 -11.41
C TRP A 355 9.65 -14.52 -11.64
N PHE A 356 10.61 -14.59 -12.57
CA PHE A 356 11.24 -15.83 -13.03
C PHE A 356 12.52 -16.11 -12.24
N ASP A 357 12.62 -17.30 -11.66
CA ASP A 357 13.72 -17.74 -10.80
C ASP A 357 14.53 -18.89 -11.40
N GLU A 358 14.58 -18.92 -12.72
CA GLU A 358 15.38 -19.84 -13.53
C GLU A 358 14.83 -21.28 -13.67
N ASP A 359 13.71 -21.64 -13.02
CA ASP A 359 13.06 -22.94 -13.26
C ASP A 359 12.29 -22.95 -14.60
N PRO A 360 12.76 -23.68 -15.64
CA PRO A 360 12.09 -23.71 -16.94
C PRO A 360 10.66 -24.27 -16.89
N ALA A 361 10.29 -25.03 -15.85
CA ALA A 361 8.92 -25.51 -15.65
C ALA A 361 7.95 -24.36 -15.33
N ASP A 362 8.43 -23.29 -14.71
CA ASP A 362 7.66 -22.08 -14.44
C ASP A 362 7.74 -21.06 -15.60
N LEU A 363 8.71 -21.22 -16.52
CA LEU A 363 8.75 -20.46 -17.78
C LEU A 363 7.69 -20.94 -18.78
N TYR A 364 7.44 -22.25 -18.84
CA TYR A 364 6.47 -22.88 -19.74
C TYR A 364 5.48 -23.77 -18.99
N PRO A 365 4.69 -23.20 -18.06
CA PRO A 365 3.82 -24.00 -17.21
C PRO A 365 2.68 -24.60 -18.01
N LEU A 366 2.27 -25.82 -17.63
CA LEU A 366 0.96 -26.34 -18.03
C LEU A 366 -0.15 -25.37 -17.58
N PRO A 367 -1.27 -25.27 -18.33
CA PRO A 367 -2.44 -24.57 -17.85
C PRO A 367 -2.81 -25.03 -16.44
N ALA A 368 -3.07 -24.08 -15.53
CA ALA A 368 -3.19 -24.37 -14.10
C ALA A 368 -4.21 -25.47 -13.78
N THR A 369 -5.33 -25.49 -14.50
CA THR A 369 -6.37 -26.53 -14.37
C THR A 369 -5.91 -27.90 -14.83
N THR A 370 -5.16 -27.98 -15.93
CA THR A 370 -4.58 -29.25 -16.43
C THR A 370 -3.57 -29.81 -15.43
N ARG A 371 -2.64 -28.96 -14.95
CA ARG A 371 -1.64 -29.36 -13.92
C ARG A 371 -2.34 -29.88 -12.67
N ALA A 372 -3.36 -29.17 -12.19
CA ALA A 372 -4.09 -29.56 -10.99
C ALA A 372 -4.82 -30.90 -11.14
N ARG A 373 -5.44 -31.17 -12.30
CA ARG A 373 -6.08 -32.48 -12.58
C ARG A 373 -5.07 -33.62 -12.59
N HIS A 374 -3.92 -33.44 -13.26
CA HIS A 374 -2.86 -34.46 -13.23
C HIS A 374 -2.36 -34.76 -11.82
N LEU A 375 -2.18 -33.73 -10.98
CA LEU A 375 -1.77 -33.91 -9.59
C LEU A 375 -2.84 -34.65 -8.76
N ILE A 376 -4.13 -34.32 -8.95
CA ILE A 376 -5.22 -35.03 -8.27
C ILE A 376 -5.27 -36.50 -8.70
N ASP A 377 -5.14 -36.78 -9.99
CA ASP A 377 -5.11 -38.15 -10.51
C ASP A 377 -3.91 -38.93 -9.94
N ALA A 378 -2.73 -38.32 -9.92
CA ALA A 378 -1.52 -38.89 -9.32
C ALA A 378 -1.66 -39.16 -7.82
N MET A 379 -2.47 -38.36 -7.10
CA MET A 379 -2.81 -38.57 -5.69
C MET A 379 -3.91 -39.63 -5.46
N GLY A 380 -4.36 -40.32 -6.51
CA GLY A 380 -5.38 -41.38 -6.43
C GLY A 380 -6.80 -40.90 -6.69
N GLY A 381 -6.97 -39.76 -7.38
CA GLY A 381 -8.25 -39.22 -7.80
C GLY A 381 -8.96 -38.37 -6.73
N ALA A 382 -10.03 -37.70 -7.13
CA ALA A 382 -10.75 -36.72 -6.32
C ALA A 382 -11.21 -37.28 -4.96
N ASP A 383 -11.83 -38.47 -4.91
CA ASP A 383 -12.29 -39.07 -3.66
C ASP A 383 -11.14 -39.31 -2.66
N ALA A 384 -9.98 -39.69 -3.16
CA ALA A 384 -8.81 -39.95 -2.33
C ALA A 384 -8.18 -38.65 -1.82
N VAL A 385 -8.20 -37.58 -2.61
CA VAL A 385 -7.75 -36.25 -2.17
C VAL A 385 -8.71 -35.66 -1.15
N ALA A 386 -10.03 -35.79 -1.35
CA ALA A 386 -11.03 -35.31 -0.39
C ALA A 386 -10.85 -35.97 0.99
N ARG A 387 -10.68 -37.30 1.03
CA ARG A 387 -10.37 -38.01 2.29
C ARG A 387 -9.10 -37.50 2.95
N ARG A 388 -8.02 -37.30 2.18
CA ARG A 388 -6.76 -36.77 2.70
C ARG A 388 -6.88 -35.36 3.27
N ILE A 389 -7.70 -34.50 2.66
CA ILE A 389 -7.98 -33.17 3.20
C ILE A 389 -8.62 -33.30 4.60
N VAL A 390 -9.65 -34.13 4.73
CA VAL A 390 -10.36 -34.33 6.01
C VAL A 390 -9.44 -34.98 7.05
N GLU A 391 -8.64 -35.97 6.66
CA GLU A 391 -7.65 -36.62 7.53
C GLU A 391 -6.57 -35.64 8.03
N ALA A 392 -6.01 -34.82 7.13
CA ALA A 392 -5.04 -33.78 7.48
C ALA A 392 -5.65 -32.75 8.45
N GLY A 393 -6.90 -32.35 8.24
CA GLY A 393 -7.62 -31.45 9.14
C GLY A 393 -7.86 -32.05 10.55
N ARG A 394 -8.13 -33.36 10.64
CA ARG A 394 -8.21 -34.08 11.92
C ARG A 394 -6.85 -34.21 12.61
N ALA A 395 -5.77 -34.32 11.83
CA ALA A 395 -4.40 -34.36 12.30
C ALA A 395 -3.81 -32.98 12.63
N HIS A 396 -4.57 -31.89 12.43
CA HIS A 396 -4.10 -30.50 12.59
C HIS A 396 -2.92 -30.13 11.66
N ASP A 397 -2.79 -30.80 10.51
CA ASP A 397 -1.87 -30.40 9.44
C ASP A 397 -2.53 -29.34 8.55
N ASP A 398 -2.86 -28.21 9.16
CA ASP A 398 -3.77 -27.22 8.57
C ASP A 398 -3.15 -26.52 7.34
N ARG A 399 -1.82 -26.34 7.29
CA ARG A 399 -1.14 -25.79 6.10
C ARG A 399 -1.17 -26.77 4.92
N TRP A 400 -1.05 -28.07 5.18
CA TRP A 400 -1.21 -29.09 4.14
C TRP A 400 -2.64 -29.15 3.61
N VAL A 401 -3.64 -28.98 4.48
CA VAL A 401 -5.04 -28.79 4.04
C VAL A 401 -5.13 -27.65 3.04
N LEU A 402 -4.52 -26.49 3.31
CA LEU A 402 -4.58 -25.34 2.39
C LEU A 402 -3.96 -25.65 1.02
N ASP A 403 -2.86 -26.41 0.97
CA ASP A 403 -2.22 -26.77 -0.31
C ASP A 403 -3.04 -27.81 -1.08
N LEU A 404 -3.58 -28.84 -0.42
CA LEU A 404 -4.48 -29.80 -1.07
C LEU A 404 -5.73 -29.11 -1.65
N VAL A 405 -6.34 -28.20 -0.89
CA VAL A 405 -7.52 -27.43 -1.35
C VAL A 405 -7.16 -26.46 -2.47
N ARG A 406 -5.94 -25.90 -2.50
CA ARG A 406 -5.45 -25.09 -3.63
C ARG A 406 -5.50 -25.89 -4.93
N TRP A 407 -5.00 -27.13 -4.92
CA TRP A 407 -5.05 -27.99 -6.11
C TRP A 407 -6.47 -28.40 -6.46
N TRP A 408 -7.29 -28.76 -5.47
CA TRP A 408 -8.73 -29.03 -5.67
C TRP A 408 -9.44 -27.93 -6.43
N ARG A 409 -9.25 -26.68 -5.99
CA ARG A 409 -9.91 -25.51 -6.58
C ARG A 409 -9.36 -25.16 -7.95
N ARG A 410 -8.04 -25.33 -8.18
CA ARG A 410 -7.44 -25.11 -9.51
C ARG A 410 -7.94 -26.13 -10.54
N ALA A 411 -8.25 -27.35 -10.11
CA ALA A 411 -8.83 -28.39 -10.95
C ALA A 411 -10.30 -28.13 -11.33
N ASP A 412 -10.92 -27.09 -10.74
CA ASP A 412 -12.33 -26.71 -10.92
C ASP A 412 -13.30 -27.82 -10.53
N LEU A 413 -13.03 -28.47 -9.39
CA LEU A 413 -13.87 -29.53 -8.84
C LEU A 413 -14.91 -28.96 -7.86
N PRO A 414 -16.14 -29.53 -7.82
CA PRO A 414 -17.12 -29.16 -6.81
C PRO A 414 -16.55 -29.45 -5.41
N LEU A 415 -16.84 -28.60 -4.42
CA LEU A 415 -16.34 -28.75 -3.05
C LEU A 415 -17.34 -29.55 -2.20
N PRO A 416 -16.98 -30.76 -1.73
CA PRO A 416 -17.76 -31.49 -0.74
C PRO A 416 -17.92 -30.70 0.57
N GLY A 417 -19.01 -30.92 1.29
CA GLY A 417 -19.31 -30.18 2.52
C GLY A 417 -18.25 -30.36 3.62
N ASP A 418 -17.75 -31.58 3.79
CA ASP A 418 -16.70 -31.92 4.76
C ASP A 418 -15.33 -31.30 4.40
N VAL A 419 -14.98 -31.27 3.12
CA VAL A 419 -13.79 -30.57 2.60
C VAL A 419 -13.92 -29.05 2.84
N LEU A 420 -15.09 -28.48 2.56
CA LEU A 420 -15.37 -27.05 2.78
C LEU A 420 -15.24 -26.67 4.27
N GLU A 421 -15.84 -27.46 5.16
CA GLU A 421 -15.75 -27.28 6.62
C GLU A 421 -14.31 -27.43 7.12
N THR A 422 -13.60 -28.44 6.63
CA THR A 422 -12.19 -28.68 6.98
C THR A 422 -11.31 -27.51 6.53
N TRP A 423 -11.56 -26.99 5.34
CA TRP A 423 -10.82 -25.85 4.79
C TRP A 423 -11.02 -24.58 5.61
N THR A 424 -12.26 -24.18 5.90
CA THR A 424 -12.53 -22.96 6.67
C THR A 424 -12.05 -23.08 8.13
N THR A 425 -12.09 -24.29 8.70
CA THR A 425 -11.50 -24.57 10.02
C THR A 425 -9.97 -24.44 9.99
N SER A 426 -9.32 -25.00 8.99
CA SER A 426 -7.87 -24.95 8.83
C SER A 426 -7.37 -23.52 8.60
N LEU A 427 -8.07 -22.72 7.78
CA LEU A 427 -7.78 -21.29 7.60
C LEU A 427 -7.76 -20.56 8.95
N ARG A 428 -8.75 -20.80 9.81
CA ARG A 428 -8.83 -20.19 11.14
C ARG A 428 -7.70 -20.64 12.05
N ARG A 429 -7.36 -21.93 12.06
CA ARG A 429 -6.26 -22.44 12.91
C ARG A 429 -4.92 -21.86 12.50
N VAL A 430 -4.61 -21.83 11.19
CA VAL A 430 -3.41 -21.17 10.67
C VAL A 430 -3.42 -19.69 11.06
N ALA A 431 -4.56 -19.01 10.93
CA ALA A 431 -4.66 -17.61 11.34
C ALA A 431 -4.40 -17.42 12.84
N MET A 432 -4.93 -18.29 13.71
CA MET A 432 -4.72 -18.19 15.15
C MET A 432 -3.25 -18.36 15.56
N GLN A 433 -2.49 -19.14 14.79
CA GLN A 433 -1.04 -19.31 14.93
C GLN A 433 -0.21 -18.22 14.23
N THR A 434 -0.86 -17.32 13.48
CA THR A 434 -0.21 -16.25 12.74
C THR A 434 -0.27 -14.96 13.58
N PRO A 435 0.84 -14.44 14.09
CA PRO A 435 0.89 -13.20 14.88
C PRO A 435 0.76 -11.96 13.99
N ASN A 436 1.21 -12.07 12.75
CA ASN A 436 1.16 -11.01 11.77
C ASN A 436 -0.29 -10.63 11.46
N THR A 437 -0.68 -9.38 11.70
CA THR A 437 -2.07 -8.93 11.56
C THR A 437 -2.55 -8.95 10.12
N ASN A 438 -1.66 -8.71 9.15
CA ASN A 438 -1.99 -8.74 7.73
C ASN A 438 -2.31 -10.17 7.28
N GLY A 439 -1.44 -11.14 7.58
CA GLY A 439 -1.66 -12.55 7.25
C GLY A 439 -2.85 -13.15 8.00
N ARG A 440 -2.95 -12.88 9.31
CA ARG A 440 -4.05 -13.31 10.17
C ARG A 440 -5.40 -12.76 9.69
N GLY A 441 -5.48 -11.46 9.43
CA GLY A 441 -6.68 -10.82 8.88
C GLY A 441 -7.09 -11.43 7.55
N TYR A 442 -6.12 -11.68 6.67
CA TYR A 442 -6.37 -12.24 5.35
C TYR A 442 -7.03 -13.61 5.43
N LEU A 443 -6.49 -14.51 6.25
CA LEU A 443 -7.01 -15.87 6.44
C LEU A 443 -8.41 -15.88 7.06
N LEU A 444 -8.63 -15.07 8.10
CA LEU A 444 -9.93 -14.99 8.79
C LEU A 444 -11.02 -14.38 7.92
N GLN A 445 -10.73 -13.26 7.24
CA GLN A 445 -11.68 -12.65 6.30
C GLN A 445 -11.99 -13.61 5.16
N TYR A 446 -10.99 -14.31 4.64
CA TYR A 446 -11.19 -15.25 3.54
C TYR A 446 -12.11 -16.41 3.93
N ALA A 447 -12.00 -16.92 5.17
CA ALA A 447 -12.95 -17.89 5.71
C ALA A 447 -14.38 -17.32 5.81
N LEU A 448 -14.54 -16.08 6.25
CA LEU A 448 -15.86 -15.41 6.29
C LEU A 448 -16.46 -15.23 4.88
N GLU A 449 -15.65 -14.91 3.88
CA GLU A 449 -16.09 -14.78 2.49
C GLU A 449 -16.62 -16.10 1.95
N ILE A 450 -15.91 -17.21 2.19
CA ILE A 450 -16.33 -18.57 1.79
C ILE A 450 -17.69 -18.93 2.41
N GLU A 451 -17.93 -18.49 3.65
CA GLU A 451 -19.17 -18.74 4.38
C GLU A 451 -20.31 -17.76 4.04
N GLY A 452 -20.08 -16.76 3.18
CA GLY A 452 -21.06 -15.73 2.87
C GLY A 452 -21.38 -14.80 4.05
N ARG A 453 -20.44 -14.64 5.00
CA ARG A 453 -20.62 -13.88 6.25
C ARG A 453 -19.93 -12.51 6.23
N VAL A 454 -19.75 -11.93 5.05
CA VAL A 454 -19.11 -10.62 4.85
C VAL A 454 -20.13 -9.56 4.50
N LYS A 455 -19.85 -8.31 4.87
CA LYS A 455 -20.71 -7.17 4.52
C LYS A 455 -20.48 -6.76 3.08
N ALA A 456 -21.53 -6.27 2.42
CA ALA A 456 -21.39 -5.61 1.14
C ALA A 456 -20.56 -4.32 1.30
N PRO A 457 -19.69 -3.97 0.34
CA PRO A 457 -18.92 -2.74 0.41
C PRO A 457 -19.85 -1.51 0.34
N GLY A 458 -19.61 -0.54 1.22
CA GLY A 458 -20.25 0.77 1.16
C GLY A 458 -19.77 1.60 -0.03
N LYS A 459 -20.52 2.65 -0.38
CA LYS A 459 -20.14 3.64 -1.39
C LYS A 459 -19.59 4.90 -0.72
N PRO A 460 -18.39 5.38 -1.08
CA PRO A 460 -17.83 6.59 -0.50
C PRO A 460 -18.70 7.80 -0.85
N LYS A 461 -18.82 8.73 0.10
CA LYS A 461 -19.46 10.03 -0.06
C LYS A 461 -18.39 11.05 -0.40
N LEU A 462 -18.15 11.26 -1.69
CA LEU A 462 -17.22 12.28 -2.17
C LEU A 462 -17.83 13.68 -1.97
N ASP A 463 -17.06 14.60 -1.38
CA ASP A 463 -17.45 16.00 -1.30
C ASP A 463 -17.17 16.74 -2.63
N ASP A 464 -17.86 17.85 -2.86
CA ASP A 464 -17.77 18.58 -4.12
C ASP A 464 -16.38 19.20 -4.34
N GLU A 465 -15.68 19.56 -3.27
CA GLU A 465 -14.33 20.15 -3.30
C GLU A 465 -13.30 19.15 -3.82
N LEU A 466 -13.31 17.91 -3.31
CA LEU A 466 -12.44 16.85 -3.80
C LEU A 466 -12.75 16.50 -5.26
N VAL A 467 -14.04 16.35 -5.61
CA VAL A 467 -14.43 16.07 -7.00
C VAL A 467 -13.93 17.16 -7.94
N ALA A 468 -14.05 18.43 -7.56
CA ALA A 468 -13.55 19.56 -8.33
C ALA A 468 -12.02 19.52 -8.50
N ALA A 469 -11.28 19.08 -7.47
CA ALA A 469 -9.83 19.04 -7.47
C ALA A 469 -9.21 17.86 -8.23
N LEU A 470 -9.94 16.76 -8.47
CA LEU A 470 -9.42 15.60 -9.21
C LEU A 470 -9.13 15.94 -10.68
N PRO A 471 -7.96 15.55 -11.23
CA PRO A 471 -7.67 15.74 -12.65
C PRO A 471 -8.60 14.95 -13.55
N VAL A 472 -9.14 15.61 -14.58
CA VAL A 472 -10.07 14.96 -15.52
C VAL A 472 -9.39 13.87 -16.37
N ASP A 473 -8.08 14.02 -16.64
CA ASP A 473 -7.28 13.08 -17.42
C ASP A 473 -7.33 11.64 -16.89
N MET A 474 -7.33 11.48 -15.56
CA MET A 474 -7.41 10.18 -14.90
C MET A 474 -8.65 9.40 -15.36
N PHE A 475 -9.79 10.08 -15.54
CA PHE A 475 -11.04 9.44 -15.94
C PHE A 475 -11.04 9.03 -17.42
N PHE A 476 -10.28 9.71 -18.26
CA PHE A 476 -10.06 9.28 -19.64
C PHE A 476 -9.09 8.11 -19.70
N GLN A 477 -7.95 8.18 -19.00
CA GLN A 477 -6.98 7.10 -18.98
C GLN A 477 -7.59 5.79 -18.46
N ALA A 478 -8.46 5.85 -17.45
CA ALA A 478 -9.19 4.69 -16.94
C ALA A 478 -10.09 4.00 -17.98
N LEU A 479 -10.48 4.68 -19.08
CA LEU A 479 -11.24 4.03 -20.16
C LEU A 479 -10.42 2.94 -20.86
N THR A 480 -9.09 3.10 -20.93
CA THR A 480 -8.21 2.16 -21.64
C THR A 480 -8.31 0.74 -21.09
N THR A 481 -8.44 0.60 -19.77
CA THR A 481 -8.60 -0.70 -19.08
C THR A 481 -10.05 -1.13 -18.91
N ARG A 482 -11.01 -0.25 -19.18
CA ARG A 482 -12.44 -0.56 -19.13
C ARG A 482 -12.98 -1.09 -20.45
N LEU A 483 -12.26 -0.94 -21.56
CA LEU A 483 -12.69 -1.47 -22.85
C LEU A 483 -12.92 -2.98 -22.75
N ARG A 484 -14.05 -3.46 -23.28
CA ARG A 484 -14.40 -4.88 -23.47
C ARG A 484 -13.80 -5.32 -24.81
N PRO A 485 -12.60 -5.93 -24.85
CA PRO A 485 -11.83 -6.04 -26.10
C PRO A 485 -12.54 -6.92 -27.15
N HIS A 486 -13.23 -7.97 -26.69
CA HIS A 486 -13.95 -8.92 -27.54
C HIS A 486 -15.08 -8.28 -28.36
N GLU A 487 -15.65 -7.16 -27.88
CA GLU A 487 -16.70 -6.41 -28.56
C GLU A 487 -16.15 -5.30 -29.48
N ALA A 488 -14.82 -5.20 -29.57
CA ALA A 488 -14.10 -4.11 -30.19
C ALA A 488 -13.01 -4.58 -31.18
N LEU A 489 -12.89 -5.89 -31.44
CA LEU A 489 -11.83 -6.46 -32.29
C LEU A 489 -11.88 -5.99 -33.74
N ASP A 490 -13.07 -5.68 -34.25
CA ASP A 490 -13.37 -5.22 -35.61
C ASP A 490 -13.70 -3.72 -35.67
N VAL A 491 -13.43 -2.98 -34.59
CA VAL A 491 -13.79 -1.57 -34.45
C VAL A 491 -12.58 -0.69 -34.73
N ALA A 492 -12.81 0.38 -35.49
CA ALA A 492 -11.87 1.46 -35.77
C ALA A 492 -12.63 2.79 -35.74
N GLU A 493 -12.74 3.42 -34.57
CA GLU A 493 -13.50 4.66 -34.38
C GLU A 493 -12.93 5.53 -33.26
N THR A 494 -13.12 6.84 -33.36
CA THR A 494 -12.68 7.82 -32.36
C THR A 494 -13.86 8.66 -31.88
N VAL A 495 -13.96 8.90 -30.57
CA VAL A 495 -14.87 9.90 -30.01
C VAL A 495 -14.06 11.08 -29.49
N ARG A 496 -14.44 12.27 -29.93
CA ARG A 496 -13.88 13.54 -29.45
C ARG A 496 -14.72 14.07 -28.29
N PHE A 497 -14.06 14.51 -27.23
CA PHE A 497 -14.65 15.14 -26.05
C PHE A 497 -14.07 16.53 -25.87
N ASP A 498 -14.89 17.57 -25.93
CA ASP A 498 -14.49 18.95 -25.65
C ASP A 498 -14.97 19.36 -24.25
N MET A 499 -14.03 19.80 -23.41
CA MET A 499 -14.31 20.32 -22.07
C MET A 499 -14.34 21.84 -22.12
N THR A 500 -15.54 22.42 -22.05
CA THR A 500 -15.75 23.86 -22.27
C THR A 500 -15.16 24.74 -21.16
N ASP A 501 -14.99 24.20 -19.96
CA ASP A 501 -14.43 24.84 -18.79
C ASP A 501 -12.90 24.82 -18.74
N LEU A 502 -12.26 23.91 -19.49
CA LEU A 502 -10.80 23.79 -19.58
C LEU A 502 -10.22 24.29 -20.91
N ASP A 503 -11.07 24.58 -21.89
CA ASP A 503 -10.67 24.82 -23.29
C ASP A 503 -9.74 23.71 -23.85
N GLN A 504 -10.01 22.47 -23.43
CA GLN A 504 -9.17 21.30 -23.72
C GLN A 504 -10.01 20.17 -24.31
N ARG A 505 -9.37 19.30 -25.09
CA ARG A 505 -10.05 18.23 -25.83
C ARG A 505 -9.38 16.89 -25.59
N TRP A 506 -10.17 15.84 -25.54
CA TRP A 506 -9.71 14.45 -25.46
C TRP A 506 -10.25 13.66 -26.65
N PHE A 507 -9.44 12.73 -27.12
CA PHE A 507 -9.79 11.78 -28.17
C PHE A 507 -9.65 10.38 -27.58
N VAL A 508 -10.75 9.64 -27.56
CA VAL A 508 -10.75 8.23 -27.16
C VAL A 508 -10.96 7.42 -28.41
N SER A 509 -9.92 6.71 -28.84
CA SER A 509 -9.90 5.89 -30.04
C SER A 509 -9.98 4.42 -29.67
N ILE A 510 -10.78 3.65 -30.40
CA ILE A 510 -10.79 2.19 -30.33
C ILE A 510 -10.28 1.66 -31.66
N ARG A 511 -9.27 0.79 -31.60
CA ARG A 511 -8.73 0.09 -32.77
C ARG A 511 -8.34 -1.33 -32.39
N ASN A 512 -8.91 -2.33 -33.07
CA ASN A 512 -8.55 -3.75 -32.91
C ASN A 512 -8.61 -4.24 -31.45
N GLY A 513 -9.65 -3.84 -30.71
CA GLY A 513 -9.81 -4.21 -29.30
C GLY A 513 -8.93 -3.44 -28.32
N VAL A 514 -8.24 -2.38 -28.76
CA VAL A 514 -7.39 -1.52 -27.94
C VAL A 514 -7.96 -0.11 -27.88
N ALA A 515 -8.02 0.46 -26.69
CA ALA A 515 -8.38 1.86 -26.48
C ALA A 515 -7.13 2.73 -26.31
N GLU A 516 -7.13 3.88 -26.96
CA GLU A 516 -6.07 4.89 -26.93
C GLU A 516 -6.69 6.23 -26.53
N VAL A 517 -5.97 6.99 -25.70
CA VAL A 517 -6.38 8.32 -25.26
C VAL A 517 -5.34 9.32 -25.69
N ALA A 518 -5.77 10.39 -26.36
CA ALA A 518 -4.94 11.51 -26.74
C ALA A 518 -5.59 12.83 -26.30
N THR A 519 -4.76 13.84 -26.07
CA THR A 519 -5.19 15.17 -25.63
C THR A 519 -4.88 16.19 -26.72
N ASP A 520 -5.76 17.17 -26.91
CA ASP A 520 -5.76 18.27 -27.89
C ASP A 520 -5.85 17.88 -29.37
N ALA A 521 -5.19 16.81 -29.79
CA ALA A 521 -5.29 16.24 -31.12
C ALA A 521 -5.27 14.70 -31.08
N PRO A 522 -5.89 14.01 -32.05
CA PRO A 522 -5.70 12.58 -32.23
C PRO A 522 -4.23 12.27 -32.53
N LEU A 523 -3.74 11.12 -32.07
CA LEU A 523 -2.42 10.64 -32.44
C LEU A 523 -2.37 10.25 -33.94
N PRO A 524 -1.19 10.29 -34.58
CA PRO A 524 -1.04 9.84 -35.96
C PRO A 524 -1.51 8.40 -36.14
N GLY A 525 -2.42 8.19 -37.11
CA GLY A 525 -3.01 6.86 -37.37
C GLY A 525 -4.24 6.53 -36.51
N ALA A 526 -4.72 7.47 -35.70
CA ALA A 526 -6.01 7.33 -35.01
C ALA A 526 -7.15 7.13 -36.03
N PRO A 527 -8.15 6.27 -35.73
CA PRO A 527 -9.32 6.10 -36.57
C PRO A 527 -10.14 7.39 -36.72
N PRO A 528 -11.06 7.46 -37.71
CA PRO A 528 -11.93 8.61 -37.91
C PRO A 528 -12.75 8.97 -36.66
N VAL A 529 -12.98 10.27 -36.45
CA VAL A 529 -13.91 10.75 -35.42
C VAL A 529 -15.34 10.45 -35.86
N VAL A 530 -16.04 9.62 -35.09
CA VAL A 530 -17.43 9.20 -35.37
C VAL A 530 -18.47 9.93 -34.53
N ALA A 531 -18.05 10.59 -33.46
CA ALA A 531 -18.91 11.42 -32.63
C ALA A 531 -18.12 12.51 -31.89
N HIS A 532 -18.79 13.65 -31.69
CA HIS A 532 -18.31 14.80 -30.94
C HIS A 532 -19.19 15.07 -29.72
N VAL A 533 -18.58 15.03 -28.55
CA VAL A 533 -19.19 15.27 -27.25
C VAL A 533 -18.67 16.59 -26.69
N VAL A 534 -19.55 17.44 -26.19
CA VAL A 534 -19.25 18.70 -25.53
C VAL A 534 -19.82 18.64 -24.11
N THR A 535 -18.98 18.91 -23.11
CA THR A 535 -19.36 18.89 -21.69
C THR A 535 -18.40 19.73 -20.86
N THR A 536 -18.49 19.67 -19.54
CA THR A 536 -17.51 20.25 -18.62
C THR A 536 -16.72 19.15 -17.93
N SER A 537 -15.51 19.46 -17.48
CA SER A 537 -14.69 18.55 -16.69
C SER A 537 -15.44 18.06 -15.46
N GLU A 538 -16.15 18.97 -14.77
CA GLU A 538 -16.97 18.65 -13.60
C GLU A 538 -18.10 17.65 -13.92
N THR A 539 -18.82 17.86 -15.03
CA THR A 539 -19.87 16.93 -15.46
C THR A 539 -19.28 15.56 -15.79
N TRP A 540 -18.16 15.52 -16.51
CA TRP A 540 -17.50 14.28 -16.90
C TRP A 540 -17.01 13.49 -15.67
N LYS A 541 -16.32 14.14 -14.73
CA LYS A 541 -15.88 13.54 -13.47
C LYS A 541 -17.04 12.94 -12.70
N ARG A 542 -18.14 13.67 -12.54
CA ARG A 542 -19.34 13.18 -11.85
C ARG A 542 -20.01 12.01 -12.57
N LEU A 543 -20.00 11.98 -13.90
CA LEU A 543 -20.49 10.83 -14.67
C LEU A 543 -19.61 9.59 -14.47
N ALA A 544 -18.29 9.76 -14.55
CA ALA A 544 -17.31 8.69 -14.39
C ALA A 544 -17.32 8.12 -12.96
N LEU A 545 -17.54 8.98 -11.95
CA LEU A 545 -17.73 8.62 -10.54
C LEU A 545 -19.15 8.11 -10.22
N LYS A 546 -20.06 8.09 -11.20
CA LYS A 546 -21.48 7.69 -11.04
C LYS A 546 -22.26 8.54 -10.02
N LEU A 547 -21.83 9.78 -9.79
CA LEU A 547 -22.52 10.74 -8.92
C LEU A 547 -23.77 11.33 -9.61
N ILE A 548 -23.80 11.35 -10.93
CA ILE A 548 -24.95 11.79 -11.73
C ILE A 548 -25.33 10.76 -12.80
N ASN A 549 -26.60 10.78 -13.21
CA ASN A 549 -27.12 9.88 -14.22
C ASN A 549 -26.82 10.40 -15.65
N PRO A 550 -26.28 9.57 -16.57
CA PRO A 550 -25.99 9.99 -17.95
C PRO A 550 -27.19 10.49 -18.74
N LEU A 551 -28.35 9.86 -18.62
CA LEU A 551 -29.56 10.30 -19.33
C LEU A 551 -30.02 11.67 -18.84
N ARG A 552 -29.88 11.93 -17.52
CA ARG A 552 -30.18 13.23 -16.94
C ARG A 552 -29.21 14.31 -17.41
N ALA A 553 -27.91 14.00 -17.50
CA ALA A 553 -26.91 14.93 -18.02
C ALA A 553 -27.13 15.28 -19.50
N ILE A 554 -27.58 14.31 -20.31
CA ILE A 554 -27.98 14.55 -21.71
C ILE A 554 -29.25 15.41 -21.77
N ALA A 555 -30.28 15.07 -20.99
CA ALA A 555 -31.55 15.78 -20.99
C ALA A 555 -31.41 17.24 -20.50
N SER A 556 -30.51 17.51 -19.56
CA SER A 556 -30.24 18.87 -19.07
C SER A 556 -29.29 19.68 -19.97
N GLY A 557 -28.71 19.07 -21.01
CA GLY A 557 -27.73 19.70 -21.88
C GLY A 557 -26.31 19.78 -21.32
N ASN A 558 -26.04 19.24 -20.13
CA ASN A 558 -24.70 19.25 -19.51
C ASN A 558 -23.73 18.29 -20.24
N LEU A 559 -24.26 17.24 -20.88
CA LEU A 559 -23.54 16.35 -21.78
C LEU A 559 -24.20 16.43 -23.16
N LYS A 560 -23.61 17.17 -24.09
CA LYS A 560 -24.16 17.34 -25.44
C LYS A 560 -23.39 16.49 -26.44
N VAL A 561 -24.09 15.62 -27.16
CA VAL A 561 -23.52 14.92 -28.32
C VAL A 561 -23.89 15.74 -29.56
N VAL A 562 -22.92 16.48 -30.10
CA VAL A 562 -23.11 17.45 -31.19
C VAL A 562 -23.39 16.73 -32.51
N ASP A 563 -22.62 15.68 -32.79
CA ASP A 563 -22.81 14.79 -33.93
C ASP A 563 -22.56 13.33 -33.51
N GLY A 564 -23.00 12.38 -34.34
CA GLY A 564 -22.71 10.97 -34.11
C GLY A 564 -23.43 10.33 -32.90
N LYS A 565 -24.60 10.83 -32.48
CA LYS A 565 -25.31 10.36 -31.26
C LYS A 565 -25.45 8.83 -31.15
N VAL A 566 -25.82 8.16 -32.24
CA VAL A 566 -25.94 6.68 -32.26
C VAL A 566 -24.57 6.01 -32.14
N ALA A 567 -23.56 6.54 -32.83
CA ALA A 567 -22.18 6.05 -32.74
C ALA A 567 -21.62 6.21 -31.33
N PHE A 568 -21.84 7.36 -30.68
CA PHE A 568 -21.43 7.59 -29.29
C PHE A 568 -22.07 6.60 -28.30
N LEU A 569 -23.38 6.35 -28.43
CA LEU A 569 -24.07 5.39 -27.57
C LEU A 569 -23.53 3.97 -27.75
N LYS A 570 -23.23 3.56 -28.98
CA LYS A 570 -22.58 2.27 -29.28
C LYS A 570 -21.13 2.24 -28.77
N PHE A 571 -20.41 3.35 -28.89
CA PHE A 571 -19.03 3.50 -28.41
C PHE A 571 -18.96 3.24 -26.91
N ILE A 572 -19.74 3.98 -26.13
CA ILE A 572 -19.67 3.93 -24.67
C ILE A 572 -20.14 2.60 -24.09
N THR A 573 -21.00 1.85 -24.79
CA THR A 573 -21.41 0.52 -24.32
C THR A 573 -20.24 -0.46 -24.28
N ARG A 574 -19.19 -0.26 -25.07
CA ARG A 574 -18.02 -1.15 -25.09
C ARG A 574 -17.11 -0.99 -23.88
N PHE A 575 -17.41 -0.10 -22.95
CA PHE A 575 -16.64 0.08 -21.73
C PHE A 575 -17.42 -0.47 -20.53
N ASP A 576 -16.74 -1.25 -19.71
CA ASP A 576 -17.26 -1.69 -18.42
C ASP A 576 -17.41 -0.49 -17.48
N ARG A 577 -18.58 -0.38 -16.86
CA ARG A 577 -18.87 0.69 -15.91
C ARG A 577 -18.46 0.31 -14.49
N ASP A 578 -18.34 -0.98 -14.17
CA ASP A 578 -18.18 -1.49 -12.81
C ASP A 578 -16.73 -1.87 -12.44
N LEU A 579 -15.81 -1.84 -13.41
CA LEU A 579 -14.35 -1.91 -13.21
C LEU A 579 -13.79 -0.62 -12.58
#